data_AF-A0A930XPM6-F1
#
_entry.id   AF-A0A930XPM6-F1
#
_cell.length_a   1.000
_cell.length_b   1.000
_cell.length_c   1.000
_cell.angle_alpha   90.00
_cell.angle_beta   90.00
_cell.angle_gamma   90.00
#
_symmetry.space_group_name_H-M   'P 1'
#
loop_
_entity.id
_entity.type
_entity.pdbx_description
1 polymer ?
#
loop_
_entity_poly.entity_id
_entity_poly.type
_entity_poly.pdbx_seq_one_letter_code
_entity_poly.pdbx_strand_id
1 'polypeptide(L)' 'MSSQPDTWYIVQQSDGQCDITHTQPEDSSSQASPKPKQWGPYASQAEAIAHRIGLIRAGHCRPR' A
#
# COMPACT_ATOMS: atom_id res chain seq x y z
N MET A 1 7.20 -3.39 -25.60
CA MET A 1 6.26 -2.53 -24.86
C MET A 1 6.02 -3.20 -23.52
N SER A 2 6.63 -2.69 -22.45
CA SER A 2 6.58 -3.35 -21.14
C SER A 2 5.23 -3.06 -20.49
N SER A 3 4.23 -3.90 -20.79
CA SER A 3 2.99 -3.98 -20.02
C SER A 3 3.34 -4.53 -18.64
N GLN A 4 3.81 -3.66 -17.75
CA GLN A 4 3.89 -4.00 -16.34
C GLN A 4 2.48 -4.40 -15.92
N PRO A 5 2.27 -5.58 -15.30
CA PRO A 5 0.95 -5.93 -14.79
C PRO A 5 0.51 -4.79 -13.88
N ASP A 6 -0.71 -4.29 -14.08
CA ASP A 6 -1.36 -3.27 -13.24
C ASP A 6 -1.49 -3.81 -11.81
N THR A 7 -0.38 -3.75 -11.08
CA THR A 7 -0.24 -4.28 -9.74
C THR A 7 -0.46 -3.15 -8.76
N TRP A 8 -1.34 -3.39 -7.81
CA TRP A 8 -1.76 -2.40 -6.84
C TRP A 8 -1.11 -2.66 -5.49
N TYR A 9 -0.75 -1.60 -4.80
CA TYR A 9 -0.13 -1.64 -3.49
C TYR A 9 -0.90 -0.74 -2.54
N ILE A 10 -0.95 -1.12 -1.27
CA ILE A 10 -1.45 -0.28 -0.18
C ILE A 10 -0.23 0.21 0.59
N VAL A 11 -0.09 1.52 0.77
CA VAL A 11 1.02 2.14 1.50
C VAL A 11 0.48 2.93 2.69
N GLN A 12 0.96 2.61 3.88
CA GLN A 12 0.66 3.36 5.09
C GLN A 12 1.46 4.67 5.10
N GLN A 13 0.74 5.77 5.16
CA GLN A 13 1.26 7.12 5.32
C GLN A 13 1.61 7.38 6.80
N SER A 14 2.44 8.39 7.03
CA SER A 14 2.91 8.78 8.37
C SER A 14 1.81 9.26 9.32
N ASP A 15 0.68 9.72 8.78
CA ASP A 15 -0.52 10.11 9.51
C ASP A 15 -1.43 8.92 9.88
N GLY A 16 -1.03 7.70 9.50
CA GLY A 16 -1.76 6.46 9.74
C GLY A 16 -2.84 6.17 8.71
N GLN A 17 -2.99 6.98 7.66
CA GLN A 17 -3.88 6.70 6.54
C GLN A 17 -3.21 5.72 5.57
N CYS A 18 -4.00 5.00 4.78
CA CYS A 18 -3.48 4.06 3.79
C CYS A 18 -3.99 4.42 2.40
N ASP A 19 -3.06 4.59 1.46
CA ASP A 19 -3.34 4.92 0.07
C ASP A 19 -3.06 3.74 -0.85
N ILE A 20 -3.79 3.69 -1.96
CA ILE A 20 -3.69 2.63 -2.97
C ILE A 20 -2.98 3.21 -4.20
N THR A 21 -1.88 2.60 -4.64
CA THR A 21 -1.05 3.07 -5.76
C THR A 21 -0.63 1.92 -6.68
N HIS A 22 -0.35 2.22 -7.95
CA HIS A 22 0.25 1.27 -8.91
C HIS A 22 1.79 1.24 -8.81
N THR A 23 2.36 2.22 -8.13
CA THR A 23 3.81 2.33 -7.99
C THR A 23 4.23 1.52 -6.78
N GLN A 24 5.03 0.48 -7.00
CA GLN A 24 5.77 -0.15 -5.91
C GLN A 24 6.58 0.97 -5.24
N PRO A 25 6.33 1.30 -3.97
CA PRO A 25 7.09 2.33 -3.30
C PRO A 25 8.54 1.83 -3.27
N GLU A 26 9.42 2.59 -3.94
CA GLU A 26 10.87 2.34 -3.96
C GLU A 26 11.31 2.12 -2.51
N ASP A 27 11.86 0.93 -2.24
CA ASP A 27 12.40 0.56 -0.93
C ASP A 27 13.58 1.50 -0.67
N SER A 28 13.27 2.69 -0.16
CA SER A 28 14.23 3.73 0.15
C SER A 28 15.05 3.22 1.32
N SER A 29 16.07 2.44 0.97
CA SER A 29 17.06 1.81 1.85
C SER A 29 17.99 2.84 2.49
N SER A 30 17.44 3.97 2.94
CA SER A 30 18.13 4.92 3.79
C SER A 30 17.90 4.49 5.24
N GLN A 31 18.88 3.74 5.74
CA GLN A 31 19.03 3.27 7.12
C GLN A 31 18.84 4.43 8.12
N ALA A 32 17.61 4.71 8.57
CA ALA A 32 17.33 5.52 9.77
C ALA A 32 15.83 5.62 10.11
N SER A 33 14.93 5.50 9.13
CA SER A 33 13.49 5.66 9.36
C SER A 33 12.76 4.31 9.30
N PRO A 34 11.71 4.09 10.12
CA PRO A 34 10.88 2.91 9.97
C PRO A 34 10.28 2.90 8.56
N LYS A 35 10.56 1.84 7.79
CA LYS A 35 10.02 1.68 6.44
C LYS A 35 8.48 1.85 6.49
N PRO A 36 7.87 2.63 5.57
CA PRO A 36 6.41 2.73 5.53
C PRO A 36 5.83 1.33 5.29
N LYS A 37 4.84 0.96 6.10
CA LYS A 37 4.24 -0.38 6.00
C LYS A 37 3.47 -0.47 4.69
N GLN A 38 3.75 -1.51 3.91
CA GLN A 38 3.11 -1.72 2.61
C GLN A 38 2.53 -3.14 2.50
N TRP A 39 1.51 -3.28 1.66
CA TRP A 39 0.85 -4.54 1.37
C TRP A 39 0.55 -4.66 -0.12
N GLY A 40 0.68 -5.87 -0.67
CA GLY A 40 0.54 -6.17 -2.10
C GLY A 40 1.70 -7.02 -2.62
N PRO A 41 1.82 -7.18 -3.95
CA PRO A 41 0.94 -6.63 -5.00
C PRO A 41 -0.45 -7.27 -5.04
N TYR A 42 -1.45 -6.51 -5.48
CA TYR A 42 -2.81 -6.98 -5.78
C TYR A 42 -3.07 -6.91 -7.28
N ALA A 43 -3.90 -7.83 -7.82
CA ALA A 43 -4.16 -7.90 -9.26
C ALA A 43 -5.17 -6.85 -9.74
N SER A 44 -5.88 -6.19 -8.83
CA SER A 44 -6.85 -5.15 -9.16
C SER A 44 -7.02 -4.11 -8.05
N GLN A 45 -7.53 -2.93 -8.40
CA GLN A 45 -7.90 -1.90 -7.44
C GLN A 45 -8.93 -2.41 -6.43
N ALA A 46 -9.89 -3.22 -6.90
CA ALA A 46 -10.95 -3.75 -6.06
C ALA A 46 -10.42 -4.66 -4.96
N GLU A 47 -9.43 -5.53 -5.28
CA GLU A 47 -8.72 -6.31 -4.26
C GLU A 47 -7.98 -5.42 -3.28
N ALA A 48 -7.22 -4.43 -3.77
CA ALA A 48 -6.52 -3.49 -2.90
C ALA A 48 -7.48 -2.73 -1.96
N ILE A 49 -8.67 -2.36 -2.44
CA ILE A 49 -9.71 -1.73 -1.60
C ILE A 49 -10.22 -2.71 -0.54
N ALA A 50 -10.54 -3.95 -0.90
CA ALA A 50 -11.01 -4.96 0.04
C ALA A 50 -9.96 -5.22 1.15
N HIS A 51 -8.69 -5.33 0.77
CA HIS A 51 -7.58 -5.48 1.71
C HIS A 51 -7.41 -4.24 2.58
N ARG A 52 -7.48 -3.03 2.02
CA ARG A 52 -7.43 -1.77 2.79
C ARG A 52 -8.51 -1.71 3.86
N ILE A 53 -9.74 -2.13 3.55
CA ILE A 53 -10.83 -2.21 4.54
C ILE A 53 -10.49 -3.20 5.66
N GLY A 54 -9.91 -4.36 5.32
CA GLY A 54 -9.41 -5.33 6.30
C GLY A 54 -8.34 -4.71 7.22
N LEU A 55 -7.41 -3.95 6.67
CA LEU A 55 -6.38 -3.23 7.43
C LEU A 55 -6.98 -2.15 8.34
N ILE A 56 -8.05 -1.48 7.92
CA ILE A 56 -8.79 -0.54 8.77
C ILE A 56 -9.42 -1.27 9.96
N ARG A 57 -10.08 -2.40 9.72
CA ARG A 57 -10.69 -3.22 10.78
C ARG A 57 -9.66 -3.79 11.75
N ALA A 58 -8.46 -4.08 11.27
CA ALA A 58 -7.34 -4.55 12.09
C ALA A 58 -6.60 -3.42 12.85
N GLY A 59 -6.98 -2.15 12.64
CA GLY A 59 -6.32 -1.00 13.26
C GLY A 59 -4.98 -0.63 12.65
N HIS A 60 -4.62 -1.20 11.50
CA HIS A 60 -3.40 -0.84 10.76
C HIS A 60 -3.58 0.45 9.94
N CYS A 61 -4.79 0.73 9.46
CA CYS A 61 -5.08 1.90 8.66
C CYS A 61 -6.20 2.72 9.30
N ARG A 62 -6.13 4.04 9.20
CA ARG A 62 -7.25 4.92 9.57
C ARG A 62 -8.21 5.06 8.39
N PRO A 63 -9.54 5.09 8.66
CA PRO A 63 -10.51 5.51 7.66
C PRO A 63 -10.29 7.00 7.34
N ARG A 64 -10.48 7.38 6.07
CA ARG A 64 -10.65 8.80 5.69
C ARG A 64 -12.14 9.13 5.70
#